data_AF-A0A3D6B9Y3-F1
#
_entry.id   AF-A0A3D6B9Y3-F1
#
_cell.length_a   1.000
_cell.length_b   1.000
_cell.length_c   1.000
_cell.angle_alpha   90.00
_cell.angle_beta   90.00
_cell.angle_gamma   90.00
#
_symmetry.space_group_name_H-M   'P 1'
#
loop_
_entity.id
_entity.type
_entity.pdbx_description
1 polymer ?
#
loop_
_entity_poly.entity_id
_entity_poly.type
_entity_poly.pdbx_seq_one_letter_code
_entity_poly.pdbx_strand_id
1 'polypeptide(L)'
;MRNIIFSFLFLSSFLFPQNLKVSFNTGDTDIDQYLNEVNSYAQSEYNFFKKDLSLKFGISTRDVDKYVYDNNVRPADLYYACAVSSVSNRNVGDVIVLYKDKKGWGAVAQELGIKPGSKEFHRLKSKSISGIGKVKSKHWDKGNGKLKGKK
;
A
#
# COMPACT_ATOMS: atom_id res chain seq x y z
N MET A 1 6.86 -12.68 64.23
CA MET A 1 6.14 -11.51 63.69
C MET A 1 6.21 -11.55 62.18
N ARG A 2 5.08 -11.22 61.57
CA ARG A 2 4.71 -11.22 60.14
C ARG A 2 5.71 -10.42 59.29
N ASN A 3 5.92 -10.85 58.04
CA ASN A 3 6.09 -10.00 56.84
C ASN A 3 6.26 -10.88 55.59
N ILE A 4 5.12 -11.29 55.01
CA ILE A 4 5.06 -11.85 53.66
C ILE A 4 5.02 -10.65 52.71
N ILE A 5 6.11 -10.44 51.97
CA ILE A 5 6.20 -9.40 50.94
C ILE A 5 5.35 -9.88 49.76
N PHE A 6 4.28 -9.15 49.47
CA PHE A 6 3.40 -9.40 48.34
C PHE A 6 4.15 -9.20 47.02
N SER A 7 4.31 -10.29 46.26
CA SER A 7 4.74 -10.26 44.86
C SER A 7 3.75 -9.45 44.03
N PHE A 8 4.17 -8.27 43.58
CA PHE A 8 3.47 -7.51 42.54
C PHE A 8 3.99 -7.98 41.18
N LEU A 9 3.44 -9.09 40.68
CA LEU A 9 3.58 -9.49 39.28
C LEU A 9 2.73 -8.53 38.44
N PHE A 10 3.32 -7.38 38.09
CA PHE A 10 2.78 -6.48 37.08
C PHE A 10 2.99 -7.16 35.72
N LEU A 11 2.08 -8.04 35.35
CA LEU A 11 2.03 -8.66 34.03
C LEU A 11 1.59 -7.57 33.04
N SER A 12 2.51 -6.68 32.66
CA SER A 12 2.29 -5.74 31.58
C SER A 12 2.21 -6.53 30.30
N SER A 13 0.99 -6.95 29.94
CA SER A 13 0.68 -7.43 28.61
C SER A 13 0.99 -6.30 27.64
N PHE A 14 2.21 -6.28 27.09
CA PHE A 14 2.48 -5.57 25.85
C PHE A 14 1.54 -6.20 24.83
N LEU A 15 0.41 -5.53 24.58
CA LEU A 15 -0.43 -5.81 23.44
C LEU A 15 0.41 -5.44 22.22
N PHE A 16 1.20 -6.39 21.73
CA PHE A 16 1.78 -6.26 20.39
C PHE A 16 0.60 -6.13 19.44
N PRO A 17 0.47 -5.01 18.70
CA PRO A 17 -0.58 -4.89 17.71
C PRO A 17 -0.42 -6.06 16.73
N GLN A 18 -1.43 -6.93 16.70
CA GLN A 18 -1.47 -8.02 15.74
C GLN A 18 -1.47 -7.36 14.35
N ASN A 19 -0.45 -7.65 13.54
CA ASN A 19 -0.45 -7.29 12.12
C ASN A 19 -1.54 -8.11 11.44
N LEU A 20 -2.79 -7.64 11.54
CA LEU A 20 -3.92 -8.21 10.83
C LEU A 20 -3.63 -7.97 9.35
N LYS A 21 -3.30 -9.05 8.61
CA LYS A 21 -3.20 -8.99 7.16
C LYS A 21 -4.53 -8.48 6.61
N VAL A 22 -4.48 -7.33 5.95
CA VAL A 22 -5.64 -6.73 5.31
C VAL A 22 -5.88 -7.46 3.99
N SER A 23 -7.12 -7.88 3.76
CA SER A 23 -7.57 -8.33 2.45
C SER A 23 -7.92 -7.10 1.61
N PHE A 24 -7.12 -6.82 0.58
CA PHE A 24 -7.34 -5.68 -0.31
C PHE A 24 -8.33 -6.01 -1.44
N ASN A 25 -8.52 -7.30 -1.71
CA ASN A 25 -9.41 -7.82 -2.75
C ASN A 25 -9.11 -7.18 -4.11
N THR A 26 -7.82 -7.08 -4.49
CA THR A 26 -7.42 -6.51 -5.80
C THR A 26 -7.70 -7.46 -6.96
N GLY A 27 -7.95 -8.74 -6.64
CA GLY A 27 -8.06 -9.82 -7.63
C GLY A 27 -6.72 -10.45 -7.99
N ASP A 28 -5.62 -10.04 -7.34
CA ASP A 28 -4.28 -10.58 -7.54
C ASP A 28 -3.56 -10.75 -6.19
N THR A 29 -3.21 -11.99 -5.85
CA THR A 29 -2.63 -12.33 -4.54
C THR A 29 -1.25 -11.72 -4.32
N ASP A 30 -0.47 -11.53 -5.39
CA ASP A 30 0.86 -10.91 -5.28
C ASP A 30 0.71 -9.43 -4.93
N ILE A 31 -0.27 -8.76 -5.54
CA ILE A 31 -0.59 -7.36 -5.23
C ILE A 31 -1.10 -7.26 -3.79
N ASP A 32 -2.04 -8.11 -3.36
CA ASP A 32 -2.58 -8.08 -2.00
C ASP A 32 -1.49 -8.31 -0.93
N GLN A 33 -0.56 -9.25 -1.18
CA GLN A 33 0.58 -9.48 -0.30
C GLN A 33 1.54 -8.29 -0.28
N TYR A 34 1.87 -7.73 -1.44
CA TYR A 34 2.72 -6.54 -1.55
C TYR A 34 2.11 -5.33 -0.83
N LEU A 35 0.80 -5.12 -0.91
CA LEU A 35 0.12 -4.02 -0.21
C LEU A 35 0.19 -4.16 1.32
N ASN A 36 0.20 -5.39 1.85
CA ASN A 36 0.47 -5.60 3.27
C ASN A 36 1.89 -5.17 3.65
N GLU A 37 2.88 -5.44 2.80
CA GLU A 37 4.27 -5.00 3.01
C GLU A 37 4.42 -3.47 2.91
N VAL A 38 3.66 -2.82 2.03
CA VAL A 38 3.56 -1.36 1.95
C VAL A 38 3.01 -0.77 3.25
N ASN A 39 1.99 -1.37 3.85
CA ASN A 39 1.48 -0.93 5.16
C ASN A 39 2.57 -1.03 6.24
N SER A 40 3.27 -2.16 6.33
CA SER A 40 4.35 -2.33 7.30
C SER A 40 5.49 -1.33 7.07
N TYR A 41 5.83 -1.04 5.82
CA TYR A 41 6.84 -0.04 5.47
C TYR A 41 6.41 1.39 5.84
N ALA A 42 5.18 1.76 5.54
CA ALA A 42 4.66 3.07 5.91
C ALA A 42 4.59 3.24 7.44
N GLN A 43 4.32 2.17 8.19
CA GLN A 43 4.30 2.18 9.64
C GLN A 43 5.70 2.41 10.24
N SER A 44 6.75 1.82 9.67
CA SER A 44 8.12 1.95 10.19
C SER A 44 8.87 3.17 9.66
N GLU A 45 8.61 3.57 8.42
CA GLU A 45 9.42 4.53 7.65
C GLU A 45 8.55 5.58 6.94
N TYR A 46 7.53 6.12 7.64
CA TYR A 46 6.51 7.00 7.06
C TYR A 46 7.05 8.20 6.26
N ASN A 47 8.12 8.83 6.76
CA ASN A 47 8.77 9.97 6.07
C ASN A 47 9.41 9.57 4.74
N PHE A 48 9.90 8.34 4.61
CA PHE A 48 10.38 7.83 3.33
C PHE A 48 9.22 7.39 2.44
N PHE A 49 8.21 6.73 3.00
CA PHE A 49 6.98 6.38 2.30
C PHE A 49 6.36 7.57 1.55
N LYS A 50 6.18 8.73 2.21
CA LYS A 50 5.61 9.91 1.56
C LYS A 50 6.49 10.48 0.45
N LYS A 51 7.82 10.45 0.61
CA LYS A 51 8.77 10.87 -0.43
C LYS A 51 8.71 9.94 -1.63
N ASP A 52 8.63 8.63 -1.39
CA ASP A 52 8.54 7.63 -2.45
C ASP A 52 7.24 7.76 -3.24
N LEU A 53 6.10 7.99 -2.57
CA LEU A 53 4.83 8.27 -3.25
C LEU A 53 4.95 9.54 -4.11
N SER A 54 5.59 10.58 -3.59
CA SER A 54 5.81 11.82 -4.32
C SER A 54 6.68 11.63 -5.56
N LEU A 55 7.80 10.92 -5.44
CA LEU A 55 8.69 10.61 -6.56
C LEU A 55 8.03 9.71 -7.61
N LYS A 56 7.24 8.73 -7.16
CA LYS A 56 6.67 7.70 -8.05
C LYS A 56 5.40 8.15 -8.76
N PHE A 57 4.55 8.91 -8.08
CA PHE A 57 3.21 9.26 -8.56
C PHE A 57 2.97 10.77 -8.68
N GLY A 58 3.90 11.62 -8.20
CA GLY A 58 3.77 13.07 -8.26
C GLY A 58 2.80 13.67 -7.24
N ILE A 59 2.29 12.88 -6.29
CA ILE A 59 1.46 13.39 -5.18
C ILE A 59 2.33 14.21 -4.22
N SER A 60 1.83 15.35 -3.72
CA SER A 60 2.59 16.14 -2.76
C SER A 60 2.67 15.40 -1.41
N THR A 61 3.78 15.54 -0.68
CA THR A 61 3.87 14.93 0.65
C THR A 61 2.82 15.48 1.63
N ARG A 62 2.35 16.71 1.40
CA ARG A 62 1.25 17.32 2.17
C ARG A 62 -0.07 16.60 1.90
N ASP A 63 -0.35 16.25 0.65
CA ASP A 63 -1.56 15.51 0.31
C ASP A 63 -1.50 14.08 0.86
N VAL A 64 -0.32 13.46 0.89
CA VAL A 64 -0.13 12.17 1.57
C VAL A 64 -0.52 12.28 3.05
N ASP A 65 -0.02 13.30 3.75
CA ASP A 65 -0.36 13.53 5.16
C ASP A 65 -1.86 13.77 5.35
N LYS A 66 -2.47 14.58 4.48
CA LYS A 66 -3.92 14.83 4.49
C LYS A 66 -4.73 13.55 4.32
N TYR A 67 -4.40 12.70 3.33
CA TYR A 67 -5.15 11.47 3.12
C TYR A 67 -4.97 10.49 4.28
N VAL A 68 -3.74 10.31 4.75
CA VAL A 68 -3.43 9.32 5.80
C VAL A 68 -3.95 9.75 7.16
N TYR A 69 -3.71 11.00 7.57
CA TYR A 69 -4.07 11.47 8.91
C TYR A 69 -5.44 12.12 8.98
N ASP A 70 -5.77 13.04 8.06
CA ASP A 70 -7.03 13.78 8.14
C ASP A 70 -8.21 12.97 7.62
N ASN A 71 -7.97 12.10 6.62
CA ASN A 71 -9.01 11.26 6.02
C ASN A 71 -8.93 9.79 6.42
N ASN A 72 -8.00 9.43 7.31
CA ASN A 72 -7.80 8.08 7.84
C ASN A 72 -7.70 7.01 6.73
N VAL A 73 -7.07 7.35 5.60
CA VAL A 73 -6.83 6.41 4.50
C VAL A 73 -5.61 5.56 4.85
N ARG A 74 -5.74 4.23 4.79
CA ARG A 74 -4.60 3.34 5.06
C ARG A 74 -3.48 3.59 4.04
N PRO A 75 -2.19 3.57 4.42
CA PRO A 75 -1.10 3.87 3.51
C PRO A 75 -1.08 3.02 2.23
N ALA A 76 -1.34 1.72 2.34
CA ALA A 76 -1.42 0.85 1.17
C ALA A 76 -2.62 1.14 0.26
N ASP A 77 -3.76 1.59 0.82
CA ASP A 77 -4.90 2.04 0.02
C ASP A 77 -4.56 3.32 -0.75
N LEU A 78 -3.88 4.28 -0.11
CA LEU A 78 -3.41 5.49 -0.79
C LEU A 78 -2.40 5.15 -1.90
N TYR A 79 -1.45 4.26 -1.62
CA TYR A 79 -0.49 3.78 -2.62
C TYR A 79 -1.21 3.18 -3.83
N TYR A 80 -2.18 2.29 -3.59
CA TYR A 80 -2.91 1.62 -4.66
C TYR A 80 -3.84 2.58 -5.41
N ALA A 81 -4.45 3.55 -4.72
CA ALA A 81 -5.21 4.63 -5.33
C ALA A 81 -4.36 5.44 -6.31
N CYS A 82 -3.11 5.77 -5.95
CA CYS A 82 -2.16 6.44 -6.84
C CYS A 82 -1.83 5.59 -8.07
N ALA A 83 -1.63 4.28 -7.89
CA ALA A 83 -1.38 3.36 -9.00
C ALA A 83 -2.58 3.29 -9.96
N VAL A 84 -3.80 3.12 -9.44
CA VAL A 84 -5.05 3.11 -10.22
C VAL A 84 -5.29 4.45 -10.92
N SER A 85 -5.09 5.56 -10.23
CA SER A 85 -5.19 6.92 -10.78
C SER A 85 -4.27 7.11 -11.99
N SER A 86 -3.03 6.65 -11.89
CA SER A 86 -2.05 6.78 -12.98
C SER A 86 -2.36 5.94 -14.23
N VAL A 87 -3.16 4.88 -14.09
CA VAL A 87 -3.57 4.02 -15.21
C VAL A 87 -4.91 4.48 -15.79
N SER A 88 -5.85 4.88 -14.95
CA SER A 88 -7.19 5.34 -15.34
C SER A 88 -7.25 6.82 -15.73
N ASN A 89 -6.16 7.56 -15.55
CA ASN A 89 -6.07 9.01 -15.76
C ASN A 89 -7.14 9.79 -14.96
N ARG A 90 -7.41 9.32 -13.73
CA ARG A 90 -8.33 9.95 -12.76
C ARG A 90 -7.55 10.62 -11.64
N ASN A 91 -8.16 11.59 -10.95
CA ASN A 91 -7.56 12.17 -9.75
C ASN A 91 -7.50 11.13 -8.62
N VAL A 92 -6.45 11.15 -7.79
CA VAL A 92 -6.29 10.24 -6.64
C VAL A 92 -7.47 10.36 -5.66
N GLY A 93 -7.94 11.59 -5.42
CA GLY A 93 -9.10 11.85 -4.57
C GLY A 93 -10.37 11.17 -5.06
N ASP A 94 -10.66 11.24 -6.36
CA ASP A 94 -11.83 10.58 -6.95
C ASP A 94 -11.76 9.06 -6.79
N VAL A 95 -10.56 8.48 -6.95
CA VAL A 95 -10.34 7.04 -6.76
C VAL A 95 -10.54 6.64 -5.29
N ILE A 96 -10.08 7.46 -4.35
CA ILE A 96 -10.29 7.23 -2.91
C ILE A 96 -11.78 7.32 -2.55
N VAL A 97 -12.50 8.31 -3.08
CA VAL A 97 -13.95 8.43 -2.89
C VAL A 97 -14.65 7.20 -3.43
N LEU A 98 -14.33 6.78 -4.66
CA LEU A 98 -14.90 5.59 -5.27
C LEU A 98 -14.63 4.32 -4.46
N TYR A 99 -13.46 4.20 -3.84
CA TYR A 99 -13.14 3.06 -2.99
C TYR A 99 -14.05 2.93 -1.77
N LYS A 100 -14.51 4.05 -1.19
CA LYS A 100 -15.41 4.03 -0.01
C LYS A 100 -16.75 3.35 -0.29
N ASP A 101 -17.22 3.41 -1.53
CA ASP A 101 -18.51 2.86 -1.96
C ASP A 101 -18.41 1.44 -2.52
N LYS A 102 -17.22 0.83 -2.53
CA LYS A 102 -16.95 -0.45 -3.20
C LYS A 102 -16.38 -1.49 -2.24
N LYS A 103 -16.67 -2.76 -2.50
CA LYS A 103 -16.22 -3.91 -1.69
C LYS A 103 -14.79 -4.36 -2.04
N GLY A 104 -13.85 -3.41 -2.07
CA GLY A 104 -12.44 -3.67 -2.33
C GLY A 104 -11.95 -3.21 -3.71
N TRP A 105 -10.65 -3.36 -3.91
CA TRP A 105 -9.94 -2.70 -5.00
C TRP A 105 -10.22 -3.26 -6.39
N GLY A 106 -10.54 -4.55 -6.49
CA GLY A 106 -10.92 -5.18 -7.76
C GLY A 106 -12.22 -4.60 -8.34
N ALA A 107 -13.18 -4.22 -7.47
CA ALA A 107 -14.42 -3.58 -7.91
C ALA A 107 -14.17 -2.14 -8.39
N VAL A 108 -13.32 -1.38 -7.70
CA VAL A 108 -12.89 -0.04 -8.13
C VAL A 108 -12.21 -0.10 -9.49
N ALA A 109 -11.27 -1.02 -9.67
CA ALA A 109 -10.54 -1.20 -10.93
C ALA A 109 -11.50 -1.50 -12.09
N GLN A 110 -12.46 -2.42 -11.90
CA GLN A 110 -13.45 -2.77 -12.90
C GLN A 110 -14.36 -1.60 -13.28
N GLU A 111 -14.83 -0.83 -12.29
CA GLU A 111 -15.63 0.38 -12.52
C GLU A 111 -14.89 1.40 -13.40
N LEU A 112 -13.57 1.52 -13.20
CA LEU A 112 -12.70 2.40 -13.98
C LEU A 112 -12.26 1.79 -15.33
N GLY A 113 -12.86 0.67 -15.74
CA GLY A 113 -12.58 -0.01 -17.01
C GLY A 113 -11.33 -0.89 -17.01
N ILE A 114 -10.67 -1.07 -15.85
CA ILE A 114 -9.48 -1.91 -15.70
C ILE A 114 -9.95 -3.35 -15.42
N LYS A 115 -10.19 -4.11 -16.49
CA LYS A 115 -10.65 -5.50 -16.40
C LYS A 115 -9.47 -6.46 -16.21
N PRO A 116 -9.63 -7.56 -15.46
CA PRO A 116 -8.60 -8.61 -15.38
C PRO A 116 -8.13 -9.05 -16.77
N GLY A 117 -6.80 -9.15 -16.95
CA GLY A 117 -6.18 -9.53 -18.22
C GLY A 117 -6.14 -8.44 -19.30
N SER A 118 -6.70 -7.25 -19.06
CA SER A 118 -6.58 -6.14 -20.00
C SER A 118 -5.16 -5.54 -20.02
N LYS A 119 -4.84 -4.75 -21.05
CA LYS A 119 -3.57 -4.02 -21.12
C LYS A 119 -3.41 -3.08 -19.93
N GLU A 120 -4.50 -2.45 -19.50
CA GLU A 120 -4.59 -1.56 -18.34
C GLU A 120 -4.32 -2.34 -17.05
N PHE A 121 -4.84 -3.55 -16.91
CA PHE A 121 -4.57 -4.40 -15.75
C PHE A 121 -3.10 -4.78 -15.66
N HIS A 122 -2.47 -5.16 -16.78
CA HIS A 122 -1.03 -5.44 -16.80
C HIS A 122 -0.19 -4.19 -16.46
N ARG A 123 -0.59 -3.01 -16.94
CA ARG A 123 0.04 -1.73 -16.56
C ARG A 123 -0.13 -1.43 -15.07
N LEU A 124 -1.33 -1.65 -14.53
CA LEU A 124 -1.61 -1.48 -13.11
C LEU A 124 -0.76 -2.44 -12.28
N LYS A 125 -0.73 -3.73 -12.62
CA LYS A 125 0.10 -4.73 -11.94
C LYS A 125 1.56 -4.29 -11.93
N SER A 126 2.13 -3.92 -13.07
CA SER A 126 3.51 -3.43 -13.18
C SER A 126 3.78 -2.21 -12.29
N LYS A 127 2.88 -1.22 -12.28
CA LYS A 127 3.03 -0.04 -11.42
C LYS A 127 2.89 -0.37 -9.94
N SER A 128 1.95 -1.22 -9.57
CA SER A 128 1.71 -1.63 -8.19
C SER A 128 2.88 -2.41 -7.62
N ILE A 129 3.51 -3.29 -8.40
CA ILE A 129 4.60 -4.17 -7.90
C ILE A 129 6.01 -3.63 -8.15
N SER A 130 6.16 -2.49 -8.85
CA SER A 130 7.46 -1.86 -9.14
C SER A 130 8.23 -1.33 -7.91
N GLY A 131 7.69 -1.51 -6.70
CA GLY A 131 8.41 -1.24 -5.45
C GLY A 131 8.37 0.21 -5.00
N ILE A 132 8.53 0.43 -3.69
CA ILE A 132 8.92 1.69 -3.05
C ILE A 132 9.86 1.37 -1.90
N GLY A 133 10.84 2.22 -1.63
CA GLY A 133 11.84 2.01 -0.58
C GLY A 133 12.50 0.63 -0.64
N LYS A 134 12.44 -0.09 0.49
CA LYS A 134 12.95 -1.46 0.62
C LYS A 134 11.90 -2.53 0.28
N VAL A 135 10.67 -2.14 -0.07
CA VAL A 135 9.60 -3.06 -0.45
C VAL A 135 9.77 -3.43 -1.91
N LYS A 136 10.26 -4.65 -2.16
CA LYS A 136 10.36 -5.23 -3.51
C LYS A 136 9.44 -6.43 -3.61
N SER A 137 8.67 -6.49 -4.69
CA SER A 137 7.87 -7.69 -4.96
C SER A 137 8.80 -8.86 -5.30
N LYS A 138 8.71 -9.96 -4.53
CA LYS A 138 9.52 -11.18 -4.74
C LYS A 138 9.39 -11.79 -6.14
N HIS A 139 8.33 -11.46 -6.87
CA HIS A 139 7.98 -12.10 -8.13
C HIS A 139 8.38 -11.32 -9.40
N TRP A 140 8.80 -10.05 -9.28
CA TRP A 140 9.13 -9.21 -10.44
C TRP A 140 10.62 -9.21 -10.83
N ASP A 141 11.50 -9.82 -10.02
CA ASP A 141 12.95 -9.92 -10.34
C ASP A 141 13.28 -10.84 -11.55
N LYS A 142 12.28 -11.51 -12.16
CA LYS A 142 12.47 -12.23 -13.41
C LYS A 142 12.24 -11.32 -14.63
N GLY A 143 13.25 -10.50 -14.91
CA GLY A 143 13.59 -10.09 -16.27
C GLY A 143 12.89 -8.86 -16.81
N ASN A 144 13.41 -7.67 -16.51
CA ASN A 144 13.48 -6.59 -17.49
C ASN A 144 14.51 -5.53 -17.06
N GLY A 145 15.62 -5.43 -17.80
CA GLY A 145 16.61 -4.38 -17.56
C GLY A 145 18.04 -4.61 -18.04
N LYS A 146 18.31 -5.48 -19.03
CA LYS A 146 19.54 -5.30 -19.83
C LYS A 146 19.38 -4.00 -20.63
N LEU A 147 19.83 -2.89 -20.06
CA LEU A 147 20.18 -1.70 -20.83
C LEU A 147 21.39 -2.08 -21.69
N LYS A 148 21.11 -2.60 -22.89
CA LYS A 148 22.08 -2.60 -23.98
C LYS A 148 22.36 -1.13 -24.28
N GLY A 149 23.50 -0.63 -23.82
CA GLY A 149 24.11 0.59 -24.34
C GLY A 149 24.17 0.46 -25.87
N LYS A 150 23.41 1.31 -26.56
CA LYS A 150 23.48 1.46 -28.01
C LYS A 150 24.32 2.70 -28.31
N LYS A 151 25.47 2.43 -28.90
CA LYS A 151 26.37 3.28 -29.71
C LYS A 151 26.94 4.52 -29.03
#